data_AF-A0A094BB30-F1
#
_entry.id   AF-A0A094BB30-F1
#
_cell.length_a   1.000
_cell.length_b   1.000
_cell.length_c   1.000
_cell.angle_alpha   90.00
_cell.angle_beta   90.00
_cell.angle_gamma   90.00
#
_symmetry.space_group_name_H-M   'P 1'
#
loop_
_entity.id
_entity.type
_entity.pdbx_description
1 polymer ?
#
loop_
_entity_poly.entity_id
_entity_poly.type
_entity_poly.pdbx_seq_one_letter_code
_entity_poly.pdbx_strand_id
1 'polypeptide(L)'
;MGVISTAIVVTSSDGRAKAKMVQPGNREWVTVIQGVSSQGWAVPPFIIVAGKNHLASWYENSGFPSDWVIAVTENGWTTNERGIDWIKHFEKHK
;
A
#
# COMPACT_ATOMS: atom_id res chain seq x y z
N MET A 1 -6.59 -5.02 -21.73
CA MET A 1 -6.90 -3.88 -22.64
C MET A 1 -7.44 -2.75 -21.78
N GLY A 2 -6.63 -1.72 -21.53
CA GLY A 2 -7.02 -0.60 -20.66
C GLY A 2 -7.90 0.39 -21.41
N VAL A 3 -9.09 0.65 -20.90
CA VAL A 3 -9.99 1.70 -21.40
C VAL A 3 -9.42 3.04 -20.95
N ILE A 4 -9.03 3.89 -21.90
CA ILE A 4 -8.65 5.28 -21.65
C ILE A 4 -9.94 6.07 -21.52
N SER A 5 -10.33 6.42 -20.29
CA SER A 5 -11.40 7.38 -20.04
C SER A 5 -10.80 8.72 -19.64
N THR A 6 -11.22 9.79 -20.31
CA THR A 6 -10.69 11.15 -20.15
C THR A 6 -11.35 11.81 -18.95
N ALA A 7 -10.68 11.88 -17.80
CA ALA A 7 -11.10 12.73 -16.69
C ALA A 7 -10.05 13.83 -16.46
N ILE A 8 -10.44 15.09 -16.69
CA ILE A 8 -9.62 16.26 -16.42
C ILE A 8 -10.00 16.78 -15.02
N VAL A 9 -9.02 16.84 -14.12
CA VAL A 9 -9.17 17.55 -12.83
C VAL A 9 -8.41 18.87 -12.96
N VAL A 10 -9.12 19.99 -12.91
CA VAL A 10 -8.52 21.33 -12.91
C VAL A 10 -8.48 21.83 -11.46
N THR A 11 -7.28 21.93 -10.87
CA THR A 11 -7.08 22.29 -9.46
C THR A 11 -6.69 23.76 -9.22
N SER A 12 -6.52 24.56 -10.29
CA SER A 12 -6.25 26.00 -10.15
C SER A 12 -6.62 26.78 -11.41
N SER A 13 -6.98 28.06 -11.24
CA SER A 13 -7.32 29.01 -12.30
C SER A 13 -6.10 29.63 -13.00
N ASP A 14 -4.91 29.50 -12.40
CA ASP A 14 -3.68 30.09 -12.92
C ASP A 14 -3.07 29.15 -13.97
N GLY A 15 -3.23 29.55 -15.23
CA GLY A 15 -3.01 28.69 -16.39
C GLY A 15 -1.58 28.19 -16.59
N ARG A 16 -1.52 27.03 -17.26
CA ARG A 16 -0.43 26.54 -18.12
C ARG A 16 0.88 26.07 -17.47
N ALA A 17 0.83 25.45 -16.29
CA ALA A 17 1.71 24.28 -16.14
C ALA A 17 1.13 23.17 -17.03
N LYS A 18 1.92 22.55 -17.91
CA LYS A 18 1.49 21.33 -18.62
C LYS A 18 0.98 20.35 -17.56
N ALA A 19 -0.34 20.21 -17.44
CA ALA A 19 -0.93 19.27 -16.51
C ALA A 19 -0.34 17.91 -16.87
N LYS A 20 0.47 17.34 -15.97
CA LYS A 20 0.99 16.00 -16.19
C LYS A 20 -0.22 15.11 -16.32
N MET A 21 -0.35 14.49 -17.48
CA MET A 21 -1.36 13.47 -17.71
C MET A 21 -1.06 12.36 -16.72
N VAL A 22 -1.80 12.33 -15.61
CA VAL A 22 -1.72 11.23 -14.66
C VAL A 22 -2.31 10.06 -15.41
N GLN A 23 -1.44 9.16 -15.89
CA GLN A 23 -1.86 7.88 -16.43
C GLN A 23 -2.82 7.27 -15.42
N PRO A 24 -4.07 6.96 -15.81
CA PRO A 24 -4.96 6.16 -14.98
C PRO A 24 -4.35 4.76 -14.89
N GLY A 25 -3.35 4.60 -14.01
CA GLY A 25 -2.82 3.30 -13.67
C GLY A 25 -3.92 2.46 -13.02
N ASN A 26 -3.71 1.15 -12.97
CA ASN A 26 -4.58 0.27 -12.20
C ASN A 26 -4.56 0.74 -10.73
N ARG A 27 -5.71 1.24 -10.24
CA ARG A 27 -5.85 1.74 -8.87
C ARG A 27 -6.41 0.61 -8.02
N GLU A 28 -5.55 -0.34 -7.69
CA GLU A 28 -5.91 -1.40 -6.75
C GLU A 28 -5.84 -0.87 -5.33
N TRP A 29 -6.79 -1.30 -4.51
CA TRP A 29 -6.79 -1.01 -3.08
C TRP A 29 -5.74 -1.85 -2.37
N VAL A 30 -5.11 -1.27 -1.36
CA VAL A 30 -4.15 -1.93 -0.47
C VAL A 30 -4.63 -1.74 0.95
N THR A 31 -4.67 -2.81 1.73
CA THR A 31 -4.98 -2.74 3.16
C THR A 31 -3.68 -2.51 3.93
N VAL A 32 -3.67 -1.54 4.85
CA VAL A 32 -2.52 -1.29 5.72
C VAL A 32 -2.98 -1.31 7.17
N ILE A 33 -2.35 -2.15 7.98
CA ILE A 33 -2.58 -2.21 9.42
C ILE A 33 -1.41 -1.51 10.11
N GLN A 34 -1.72 -0.48 10.90
CA GLN A 34 -0.74 0.31 11.65
C GLN A 34 -1.12 0.28 13.13
N GLY A 35 -0.10 0.18 13.99
CA GLY A 35 -0.26 0.28 15.44
C GLY A 35 0.61 1.42 15.96
N VAL A 36 0.03 2.29 16.78
CA VAL A 36 0.75 3.38 17.46
C VAL A 36 0.58 3.25 18.96
N SER A 37 1.66 3.49 19.69
CA SER A 37 1.68 3.46 21.15
C SER A 37 1.54 4.87 21.74
N SER A 38 0.94 4.97 22.93
CA SER A 38 0.87 6.22 23.68
C SER A 38 2.24 6.76 24.09
N GLN A 39 3.27 5.92 24.07
CA GLN A 39 4.66 6.29 24.32
C GLN A 39 5.36 6.92 23.10
N GLY A 40 4.66 7.07 21.97
CA GLY A 40 5.17 7.76 20.78
C GLY A 40 5.96 6.89 19.80
N TRP A 41 5.95 5.56 19.98
CA TRP A 41 6.52 4.63 19.00
C TRP A 41 5.41 4.01 18.14
N ALA A 42 5.77 3.61 16.92
CA ALA A 42 4.86 2.98 15.95
C ALA A 42 5.39 1.61 15.54
N VAL A 43 4.48 0.64 15.45
CA VAL A 43 4.76 -0.70 14.92
C VAL A 43 5.01 -0.55 13.41
N PRO A 44 6.03 -1.21 12.85
CA PRO A 44 6.25 -1.22 11.41
C PRO A 44 4.97 -1.65 10.67
N PRO A 45 4.55 -0.96 9.60
CA PRO A 45 3.31 -1.26 8.88
C PRO A 45 3.23 -2.71 8.40
N PHE A 46 2.01 -3.26 8.45
CA PHE A 46 1.67 -4.54 7.85
C PHE A 46 0.73 -4.29 6.66
N ILE A 47 1.22 -4.55 5.46
CA ILE A 47 0.57 -4.22 4.20
C ILE A 47 0.00 -5.50 3.59
N ILE A 48 -1.22 -5.46 3.08
CA ILE A 48 -1.86 -6.57 2.37
C ILE A 48 -2.27 -6.09 0.99
N VAL A 49 -1.69 -6.72 -0.04
CA VAL A 49 -1.98 -6.44 -1.45
C VAL A 49 -2.84 -7.57 -2.03
N ALA A 50 -3.76 -7.21 -2.92
CA ALA A 50 -4.50 -8.20 -3.69
C ALA A 50 -3.55 -8.95 -4.62
N GLY A 51 -3.47 -10.27 -4.51
CA GLY A 51 -2.57 -11.07 -5.32
C GLY A 51 -2.35 -12.48 -4.79
N LYS A 52 -1.67 -13.29 -5.60
CA LYS A 52 -1.26 -14.65 -5.23
C LYS A 52 0.16 -14.73 -4.73
N ASN A 53 1.06 -13.92 -5.30
CA ASN A 53 2.47 -13.84 -4.96
C ASN A 53 2.90 -12.38 -4.93
N HIS A 54 3.96 -12.08 -4.20
CA HIS A 54 4.68 -10.83 -4.30
C HIS A 54 5.91 -11.02 -5.21
N LEU A 55 6.30 -9.98 -5.92
CA LEU A 55 7.58 -9.95 -6.62
C LEU A 55 8.67 -9.45 -5.66
N ALA A 56 9.79 -10.15 -5.55
CA ALA A 56 10.91 -9.75 -4.68
C ALA A 56 11.44 -8.33 -5.01
N SER A 57 11.31 -7.92 -6.29
CA SER A 57 11.67 -6.58 -6.75
C SER A 57 10.88 -5.45 -6.07
N TRP A 58 9.73 -5.74 -5.46
CA TRP A 58 8.97 -4.77 -4.66
C TRP A 58 9.66 -4.34 -3.38
N TYR A 59 10.69 -5.06 -2.93
CA TYR A 59 11.38 -4.81 -1.67
C TYR A 59 12.84 -4.44 -1.92
N GLU A 60 13.50 -5.20 -2.79
CA GLU A 60 14.93 -5.05 -3.05
C GLU A 60 15.29 -3.69 -3.66
N ASN A 61 14.33 -3.06 -4.37
CA ASN A 61 14.56 -1.81 -5.11
C ASN A 61 13.60 -0.66 -4.73
N SER A 62 12.79 -0.82 -3.69
CA SER A 62 11.73 0.15 -3.34
C SER A 62 12.10 1.11 -2.22
N GLY A 63 13.21 0.85 -1.51
CA GLY A 63 13.61 1.63 -0.34
C GLY A 63 12.71 1.40 0.88
N PHE A 64 11.82 0.39 0.86
CA PHE A 64 11.04 0.04 2.05
C PHE A 64 11.95 -0.48 3.16
N PRO A 65 11.73 -0.05 4.42
CA PRO A 65 12.41 -0.64 5.56
C PRO A 65 12.16 -2.16 5.64
N SER A 66 13.19 -2.92 5.99
CA SER A 66 13.15 -4.41 5.99
C SER A 66 12.26 -5.01 7.08
N ASP A 67 11.86 -4.20 8.06
CA ASP A 67 10.98 -4.55 9.16
C ASP A 67 9.50 -4.41 8.81
N TRP A 68 9.17 -3.83 7.65
CA TRP A 68 7.80 -3.80 7.15
C TRP A 68 7.41 -5.17 6.60
N VAL A 69 6.14 -5.52 6.76
CA VAL A 69 5.60 -6.77 6.22
C VAL A 69 4.68 -6.46 5.07
N ILE A 70 4.86 -7.16 3.96
CA ILE A 70 3.90 -7.17 2.86
C ILE A 70 3.42 -8.60 2.66
N ALA A 71 2.13 -8.78 2.89
CA ALA A 71 1.40 -10.01 2.68
C ALA A 71 0.50 -9.88 1.44
N VAL A 72 0.01 -11.02 0.97
CA VAL A 72 -0.93 -11.09 -0.16
C VAL A 72 -2.17 -11.89 0.21
N THR A 73 -3.33 -11.42 -0.22
CA THR A 73 -4.59 -12.18 -0.17
C THR A 73 -5.27 -12.05 -1.52
N GLU A 74 -6.19 -12.96 -1.85
CA GLU A 74 -6.83 -12.97 -3.17
C GLU A 74 -7.55 -11.65 -3.50
N ASN A 75 -8.09 -10.98 -2.48
CA ASN A 75 -8.88 -9.76 -2.61
C ASN A 75 -8.27 -8.53 -1.89
N GLY A 76 -7.06 -8.67 -1.31
CA GLY A 76 -6.38 -7.59 -0.58
C GLY A 76 -6.95 -7.28 0.81
N TRP A 77 -7.95 -8.03 1.28
CA TRP A 77 -8.55 -7.86 2.60
C TRP A 77 -7.85 -8.71 3.67
N THR A 78 -8.10 -8.37 4.93
CA THR A 78 -7.67 -9.16 6.09
C THR A 78 -8.41 -10.50 6.15
N THR A 79 -7.67 -11.56 6.46
CA THR A 79 -8.22 -12.87 6.82
C THR A 79 -7.79 -13.23 8.24
N ASN A 80 -8.37 -14.29 8.82
CA ASN A 80 -7.99 -14.75 10.16
C ASN A 80 -6.50 -15.12 10.22
N GLU A 81 -5.98 -15.75 9.16
CA GLU A 81 -4.57 -16.15 9.05
C GLU A 81 -3.69 -14.90 9.02
N ARG A 82 -4.02 -13.90 8.21
CA ARG A 82 -3.29 -12.62 8.17
C ARG A 82 -3.42 -11.83 9.47
N GLY A 83 -4.55 -11.95 10.17
CA GLY A 83 -4.74 -11.39 11.50
C GLY A 83 -3.77 -11.98 12.53
N ILE A 84 -3.59 -13.31 12.50
CA ILE A 84 -2.61 -13.99 13.37
C ILE A 84 -1.18 -13.57 12.99
N ASP A 85 -0.86 -13.48 11.71
CA ASP A 85 0.44 -12.99 11.24
C ASP A 85 0.71 -11.56 11.76
N TRP A 86 -0.29 -10.69 11.71
CA TRP A 86 -0.19 -9.34 12.25
C TRP A 86 0.02 -9.32 13.77
N ILE A 87 -0.68 -10.17 14.55
CA ILE A 87 -0.47 -10.26 15.99
C ILE A 87 0.98 -10.66 16.31
N LYS A 88 1.52 -11.68 15.63
CA LYS A 88 2.92 -12.08 15.81
C LYS A 88 3.89 -10.96 15.46
N HIS A 89 3.61 -10.23 14.38
CA HIS A 89 4.39 -9.05 13.98
C HIS A 89 4.33 -7.94 15.02
N PHE A 90 3.14 -7.67 15.56
CA PHE A 90 2.92 -6.72 16.65
C PHE A 90 3.72 -7.11 17.90
N GLU A 91 3.67 -8.38 18.32
CA GLU A 91 4.42 -8.85 19.50
C GLU A 91 5.93 -8.79 19.35
N LYS A 92 6.44 -8.91 18.12
CA LYS A 92 7.86 -8.78 17.82
C LYS A 92 8.36 -7.34 17.99
N HIS A 93 7.49 -6.34 17.79
CA HIS A 93 7.86 -4.91 17.74
C HIS A 93 7.24 -4.08 18.87
N LYS A 94 6.63 -4.71 19.88
CA LYS A 94 6.06 -4.04 21.07
C LYS A 94 7.08 -3.80 22.17
#